data_AF-A0A7V0TSY2-F1
#
_entry.id   AF-A0A7V0TSY2-F1
#
_cell.length_a   1.000
_cell.length_b   1.000
_cell.length_c   1.000
_cell.angle_alpha   90.00
_cell.angle_beta   90.00
_cell.angle_gamma   90.00
#
_symmetry.space_group_name_H-M   'P 1'
#
loop_
_entity.id
_entity.type
_entity.pdbx_description
1 polymer ?
#
loop_
_entity_poly.entity_id
_entity_poly.type
_entity_poly.pdbx_seq_one_letter_code
_entity_poly.pdbx_strand_id
1 'polypeptide(L)' 'MKKFLITGILMIVCACATTSHLPEWQEAAFRDIENYKTSFLAGKESIAEAHFNRARGALSA' A
#
# COMPACT_ATOMS: atom_id res chain seq x y z
N MET A 1 4.63 38.68 -14.22
CA MET A 1 5.10 37.74 -13.17
C MET A 1 3.99 36.82 -12.63
N LYS A 2 2.76 37.30 -12.43
CA LYS A 2 1.61 36.50 -11.93
C LYS A 2 1.28 35.24 -12.77
N LYS A 3 1.49 35.29 -14.10
CA LYS A 3 1.25 34.14 -15.01
C LYS A 3 2.22 32.97 -14.76
N PHE A 4 3.49 33.26 -14.51
CA PHE A 4 4.51 32.25 -14.23
C PHE A 4 4.27 31.55 -12.88
N LEU A 5 3.75 32.28 -11.89
CA LEU A 5 3.34 31.69 -10.60
C LEU A 5 2.19 30.69 -10.78
N ILE A 6 1.18 31.02 -11.59
CA ILE A 6 0.05 30.12 -11.84
C ILE A 6 0.53 28.87 -12.60
N THR A 7 1.40 29.02 -13.59
CA THR A 7 1.96 27.88 -14.33
C THR A 7 2.81 26.98 -13.43
N GLY A 8 3.61 27.56 -12.52
CA GLY A 8 4.40 26.79 -11.56
C GLY A 8 3.53 25.97 -10.60
N ILE A 9 2.46 26.57 -10.06
CA ILE A 9 1.51 25.87 -9.19
C ILE A 9 0.81 24.73 -9.95
N LEU A 10 0.40 24.96 -11.20
CA LEU A 10 -0.26 23.95 -12.02
C LEU A 10 0.64 22.72 -12.26
N MET A 11 1.94 22.93 -12.51
CA MET A 11 2.89 21.84 -12.73
C MET A 11 3.15 21.00 -11.46
N ILE A 12 3.17 21.64 -10.28
CA ILE A 12 3.33 20.94 -9.00
C ILE A 12 2.11 20.06 -8.70
N VAL A 13 0.90 20.56 -8.96
CA VAL A 13 -0.34 19.78 -8.77
C VAL A 13 -0.40 18.58 -9.72
N CYS A 14 0.02 18.74 -10.98
CA CYS A 14 0.07 17.63 -11.94
C CYS A 14 1.10 16.55 -11.57
N ALA A 15 2.24 16.92 -10.95
CA ALA A 15 3.23 15.94 -10.50
C ALA A 15 2.71 15.06 -9.35
N CYS A 16 1.95 15.65 -8.42
CA CYS A 16 1.34 14.94 -7.30
C CYS A 16 0.13 14.07 -7.68
N ALA A 17 -0.48 14.35 -8.84
CA ALA A 17 -1.60 13.56 -9.38
C ALA A 17 -1.15 12.25 -10.06
N THR A 18 0.14 11.94 -10.04
CA THR A 18 0.66 10.67 -10.55
C THR A 18 0.14 9.54 -9.67
N THR A 19 -0.89 8.82 -10.13
CA THR A 19 -1.32 7.57 -9.52
C THR A 19 -0.30 6.50 -9.86
N SER A 20 0.76 6.41 -9.06
CA SER A 20 1.64 5.25 -9.06
C SER A 20 0.77 4.04 -8.70
N HIS A 21 0.46 3.22 -9.70
CA HIS A 21 -0.25 1.97 -9.48
C HIS A 21 0.56 1.15 -8.46
N LEU A 22 -0.06 0.81 -7.34
CA LEU A 22 0.61 0.01 -6.32
C LEU A 22 1.03 -1.31 -6.97
N PRO A 23 2.29 -1.76 -6.82
CA PRO A 23 2.68 -3.05 -7.33
C PRO A 23 1.79 -4.15 -6.77
N GLU A 24 1.41 -5.13 -7.59
CA GLU A 24 0.47 -6.20 -7.21
C GLU A 24 0.95 -6.95 -5.95
N TRP A 25 2.27 -7.18 -5.82
CA TRP A 25 2.86 -7.83 -4.65
C TRP A 25 2.63 -7.04 -3.36
N GLN A 26 2.62 -5.70 -3.44
CA GLN A 26 2.43 -4.83 -2.29
C GLN A 26 0.96 -4.85 -1.86
N GLU A 27 0.02 -4.82 -2.81
CA GLU A 27 -1.41 -4.94 -2.55
C GLU A 27 -1.77 -6.32 -1.96
N ALA A 28 -1.17 -7.39 -2.49
CA ALA A 28 -1.32 -8.73 -1.94
C ALA A 28 -0.79 -8.84 -0.51
N ALA A 29 0.38 -8.25 -0.21
CA ALA A 29 0.94 -8.23 1.14
C ALA A 29 0.03 -7.48 2.13
N PHE A 30 -0.53 -6.33 1.74
CA PHE A 30 -1.50 -5.60 2.56
C PHE A 30 -2.75 -6.45 2.86
N ARG A 31 -3.28 -7.13 1.84
CA ARG A 31 -4.42 -8.04 2.02
C ARG A 31 -4.11 -9.18 2.97
N ASP A 32 -2.91 -9.75 2.91
CA ASP A 32 -2.47 -10.80 3.84
C ASP A 32 -2.35 -10.28 5.28
N ILE A 33 -1.88 -9.04 5.50
CA ILE A 33 -1.89 -8.43 6.84
C ILE A 33 -3.32 -8.26 7.39
N GLU A 34 -4.26 -7.82 6.56
CA GLU A 34 -5.65 -7.66 6.99
C GLU A 34 -6.28 -9.02 7.34
N ASN A 35 -6.02 -10.05 6.53
CA ASN A 35 -6.46 -11.42 6.81
C ASN A 35 -5.83 -12.02 8.07
N TYR A 36 -4.55 -11.71 8.33
CA TYR A 36 -3.89 -12.07 9.60
C TYR A 36 -4.67 -11.49 10.77
N LYS A 37 -4.94 -10.18 10.76
CA LYS A 37 -5.68 -9.50 11.83
C LYS A 37 -7.05 -10.12 12.04
N THR A 38 -7.82 -10.35 10.98
CA THR A 38 -9.14 -10.97 11.09
C THR A 38 -9.06 -12.39 11.68
N SER A 39 -8.10 -13.20 11.23
CA SER A 39 -7.94 -14.59 11.69
C SER A 39 -7.45 -14.66 13.14
N PHE A 40 -6.51 -13.78 13.51
CA PHE A 40 -5.98 -13.69 14.87
C PHE A 40 -7.06 -13.30 15.87
N LEU A 41 -7.85 -12.26 15.56
CA LEU A 41 -8.96 -11.82 16.40
C LEU A 41 -10.09 -12.87 16.50
N ALA A 42 -10.19 -13.77 15.52
CA ALA A 42 -11.10 -14.91 15.55
C ALA A 42 -10.53 -16.14 16.31
N GLY A 43 -9.34 -16.04 16.91
CA GLY A 43 -8.68 -17.14 17.61
C GLY A 43 -8.10 -18.23 16.69
N LYS A 44 -7.97 -17.95 15.39
CA LYS A 44 -7.45 -18.90 14.37
C LYS A 44 -5.96 -18.69 14.16
N GLU A 45 -5.16 -18.93 15.20
CA GLU A 45 -3.72 -18.61 15.23
C GLU A 45 -2.93 -19.26 14.09
N SER A 46 -3.15 -20.54 13.78
CA SER A 46 -2.42 -21.24 12.71
C SER A 46 -2.67 -20.63 11.31
N ILE A 47 -3.90 -20.15 11.06
CA ILE A 47 -4.28 -19.49 9.82
C ILE A 47 -3.70 -18.07 9.78
N ALA A 48 -3.76 -17.37 10.92
CA ALA A 48 -3.18 -16.03 11.05
C ALA A 48 -1.67 -16.07 10.76
N GLU A 49 -0.93 -17.00 11.38
CA GLU A 49 0.50 -17.20 11.19
C GLU A 49 0.87 -17.40 9.70
N ALA A 50 0.06 -18.15 8.95
CA ALA A 50 0.26 -18.36 7.53
C ALA A 50 0.07 -17.08 6.68
N HIS A 51 -0.88 -16.21 7.06
CA HIS A 51 -1.04 -14.90 6.42
C HIS A 51 0.12 -13.95 6.77
N PHE A 52 0.53 -13.93 8.04
CA PHE A 52 1.64 -13.09 8.49
C PHE A 52 2.95 -13.46 7.79
N ASN A 53 3.28 -14.76 7.69
CA ASN A 53 4.50 -15.20 7.03
C ASN A 53 4.55 -14.86 5.54
N ARG A 54 3.41 -14.93 4.84
CA ARG A 54 3.31 -14.50 3.43
C ARG A 54 3.52 -13.00 3.27
N ALA A 55 2.84 -12.19 4.08
CA ALA A 55 3.02 -10.74 4.07
C ALA A 55 4.48 -10.35 4.40
N ARG A 56 5.06 -10.96 5.43
CA ARG A 56 6.46 -10.74 5.82
C ARG A 56 7.41 -11.06 4.68
N GLY A 57 7.28 -12.23 4.06
CA GLY A 57 8.12 -12.63 2.93
C GLY A 57 8.00 -11.69 1.74
N ALA A 58 6.80 -11.20 1.44
CA ALA A 58 6.57 -10.25 0.34
C ALA A 58 7.13 -8.84 0.61
N LEU A 59 7.17 -8.41 1.87
CA LEU A 59 7.66 -7.08 2.27
C LEU A 59 9.16 -7.04 2.62
N SER A 60 9.78 -8.19 2.90
CA SER A 60 11.20 -8.29 3.23
C SER A 60 12.10 -8.71 2.06
N ALA A 61 11.51 -9.01 0.90
CA ALA A 61 12.21 -9.35 -0.34
C ALA A 61 12.67 -8.06 -1.06
#